data_AF-A0AAE1FYC5-F1
#
_entry.id   AF-A0AAE1FYC5-F1
#
_cell.length_a   1.000
_cell.length_b   1.000
_cell.length_c   1.000
_cell.angle_alpha   90.00
_cell.angle_beta   90.00
_cell.angle_gamma   90.00
#
_symmetry.space_group_name_H-M   'P 1'
#
loop_
_entity.id
_entity.type
_entity.pdbx_description
1 polymer ?
#
loop_
_entity_poly.entity_id
_entity_poly.type
_entity_poly.pdbx_seq_one_letter_code
_entity_poly.pdbx_strand_id
1 'polypeptide(L)'
;MKFKASKGVGALIISPTRELSQQISSVLQLLAEAHGFSYSTLTGGTKAKQADVMRESVLVVGTPGRVLQALRESGSAHLPVHNLKVLILDEADRLLDNGTLTQQLRQIISHLPTENVQKILVSATVTEKSAKLAKNLLSTEFIYVSSEKRAAPATGQIKQNYLLVESADRLAMLVTVLRTLRKKKVIVFFSSCQSVSFHYILLSHFKLPVYQCMGQEKQKRRNNMYAKFVELDHGTLLTTAMAERGWDIPGVQWIIQYDPPHKPEDYIHRIGRTGRGEGQGGQALIFLQPHEKQFVNILKNMEVKIDEIEFCGELKDIQDQIHRFVAGDFAVHQVGKVAYKKFVRAYQCHKLKKIFNIHSLNLNDVCKAFGFVNPPMDLGRLT
;
A
#
# COMPACT_ATOMS: atom_id res chain seq x y z
N MET A 1 -17.87 0.16 -32.23
CA MET A 1 -16.71 -0.77 -32.21
C MET A 1 -17.21 -2.18 -31.93
N LYS A 2 -16.79 -3.23 -32.65
CA LYS A 2 -17.18 -4.61 -32.33
C LYS A 2 -16.04 -5.32 -31.59
N PHE A 3 -16.04 -5.20 -30.26
CA PHE A 3 -15.23 -5.96 -29.32
C PHE A 3 -15.64 -7.45 -29.40
N LYS A 4 -14.90 -8.27 -30.15
CA LYS A 4 -15.17 -9.69 -30.38
C LYS A 4 -13.92 -10.51 -30.07
N ALA A 5 -14.09 -11.68 -29.46
CA ALA A 5 -12.99 -12.60 -29.14
C ALA A 5 -12.10 -12.92 -30.35
N SER A 6 -12.71 -13.15 -31.52
CA SER A 6 -11.98 -13.41 -32.78
C SER A 6 -11.11 -12.26 -33.27
N LYS A 7 -11.29 -11.06 -32.72
CA LYS A 7 -10.48 -9.87 -33.03
C LYS A 7 -9.37 -9.65 -32.00
N GLY A 8 -9.22 -10.49 -30.98
CA GLY A 8 -8.21 -10.34 -29.94
C GLY A 8 -8.55 -9.27 -28.91
N VAL A 9 -7.51 -8.82 -28.20
CA VAL A 9 -7.63 -7.93 -27.04
C VAL A 9 -8.04 -6.53 -27.49
N GLY A 10 -9.17 -6.05 -26.98
CA GLY A 10 -9.69 -4.71 -27.24
C GLY A 10 -9.32 -3.70 -26.15
N ALA A 11 -9.24 -4.13 -24.90
CA ALA A 11 -8.82 -3.29 -23.78
C ALA A 11 -7.80 -4.01 -22.89
N LEU A 12 -6.73 -3.31 -22.54
CA LEU A 12 -5.68 -3.78 -21.63
C LEU A 12 -5.60 -2.84 -20.43
N ILE A 13 -5.80 -3.40 -19.23
CA ILE A 13 -5.70 -2.72 -17.95
C ILE A 13 -4.45 -3.22 -17.24
N ILE A 14 -3.57 -2.30 -16.86
CA ILE A 14 -2.34 -2.61 -16.13
C ILE A 14 -2.44 -1.99 -14.76
N SER A 15 -2.20 -2.79 -13.71
CA SER A 15 -2.19 -2.34 -12.32
C SER A 15 -0.90 -2.79 -11.60
N PRO A 16 -0.39 -2.04 -10.60
CA PRO A 16 0.90 -2.32 -9.97
C PRO A 16 0.93 -3.59 -9.10
N THR A 17 -0.21 -4.01 -8.56
CA THR A 17 -0.30 -5.15 -7.64
C THR A 17 -1.26 -6.22 -8.16
N ARG A 18 -1.04 -7.46 -7.68
CA ARG A 18 -1.89 -8.60 -8.03
C ARG A 18 -3.29 -8.46 -7.43
N GLU A 19 -3.37 -7.87 -6.25
CA GLU A 19 -4.61 -7.66 -5.51
C GLU A 19 -5.49 -6.67 -6.27
N LEU A 20 -4.93 -5.54 -6.70
CA LEU A 20 -5.65 -4.58 -7.51
C LEU A 20 -6.13 -5.20 -8.83
N SER A 21 -5.28 -6.01 -9.49
CA SER A 21 -5.71 -6.74 -10.69
C SER A 21 -6.88 -7.69 -10.40
N GLN A 22 -6.88 -8.38 -9.25
CA GLN A 22 -7.96 -9.28 -8.85
C GLN A 22 -9.26 -8.52 -8.54
N GLN A 23 -9.18 -7.34 -7.94
CA GLN A 23 -10.34 -6.48 -7.69
C GLN A 23 -10.94 -5.92 -8.98
N ILE A 24 -10.09 -5.41 -9.87
CA ILE A 24 -10.54 -4.99 -11.20
C ILE A 24 -11.15 -6.19 -11.93
N SER A 25 -10.54 -7.38 -11.81
CA SER A 25 -11.07 -8.61 -12.40
C SER A 25 -12.47 -8.98 -11.89
N SER A 26 -12.78 -8.80 -10.60
CA SER A 26 -14.13 -9.09 -10.08
C SER A 26 -15.17 -8.11 -10.60
N VAL A 27 -14.79 -6.84 -10.80
CA VAL A 27 -15.67 -5.84 -11.44
C VAL A 27 -15.83 -6.13 -12.94
N LEU A 28 -14.74 -6.49 -13.61
CA LEU A 28 -14.76 -6.88 -15.03
C LEU A 28 -15.63 -8.11 -15.27
N GLN A 29 -15.67 -9.06 -14.35
CA GLN A 29 -16.55 -10.23 -14.45
C GLN A 29 -18.02 -9.81 -14.60
N LEU A 30 -18.50 -8.92 -13.74
CA LEU A 30 -19.88 -8.43 -13.78
C LEU A 30 -20.19 -7.70 -15.10
N LEU A 31 -19.25 -6.88 -15.58
CA LEU A 31 -19.39 -6.17 -16.86
C LEU A 31 -19.33 -7.12 -18.06
N ALA A 32 -18.46 -8.11 -18.00
CA ALA A 32 -18.27 -9.12 -19.04
C ALA A 32 -19.52 -9.98 -19.20
N GLU A 33 -20.10 -10.44 -18.09
CA GLU A 33 -21.36 -11.19 -18.06
C GLU A 33 -22.52 -10.36 -18.62
N ALA A 34 -22.63 -9.08 -18.25
CA ALA A 34 -23.70 -8.20 -18.71
C ALA A 34 -23.64 -7.85 -20.21
N HIS A 35 -22.44 -7.79 -20.80
CA HIS A 35 -22.23 -7.36 -22.19
C HIS A 35 -21.75 -8.47 -23.14
N GLY A 36 -21.60 -9.70 -22.66
CA GLY A 36 -21.11 -10.83 -23.44
C GLY A 36 -19.64 -10.69 -23.86
N PHE A 37 -18.83 -10.03 -23.04
CA PHE A 37 -17.38 -9.95 -23.27
C PHE A 37 -16.65 -11.10 -22.57
N SER A 38 -15.53 -11.51 -23.14
CA SER A 38 -14.57 -12.40 -22.48
C SER A 38 -13.50 -11.57 -21.78
N TYR A 39 -13.01 -12.06 -20.64
CA TYR A 39 -11.94 -11.40 -19.89
C TYR A 39 -10.90 -12.40 -19.35
N SER A 40 -9.68 -11.91 -19.11
CA SER A 40 -8.65 -12.67 -18.39
C SER A 40 -7.80 -11.80 -17.47
N THR A 41 -7.21 -12.46 -16.47
CA THR A 41 -6.42 -11.83 -15.42
C THR A 41 -5.01 -12.40 -15.38
N LEU A 42 -4.01 -11.55 -15.64
CA LEU A 42 -2.60 -11.89 -15.79
C LEU A 42 -1.79 -11.39 -14.59
N THR A 43 -1.75 -12.21 -13.54
CA THR A 43 -0.99 -11.94 -12.32
C THR A 43 0.01 -13.06 -12.04
N GLY A 44 1.15 -12.77 -11.43
CA GLY A 44 2.06 -13.83 -10.99
C GLY A 44 1.47 -14.71 -9.88
N GLY A 45 1.92 -15.95 -9.74
CA GLY A 45 1.54 -16.85 -8.64
C GLY A 45 0.24 -17.66 -8.85
N THR A 46 -0.48 -17.44 -9.95
CA THR A 46 -1.54 -18.34 -10.45
C THR A 46 -0.96 -19.30 -11.49
N LYS A 47 -1.38 -20.56 -11.50
CA LYS A 47 -0.85 -21.57 -12.44
C LYS A 47 -1.24 -21.22 -13.88
N ALA A 48 -0.32 -21.48 -14.80
CA ALA A 48 -0.36 -21.19 -16.24
C ALA A 48 -1.44 -21.95 -17.07
N LYS A 49 -2.57 -22.37 -16.46
CA LYS A 49 -3.70 -23.02 -17.18
C LYS A 49 -4.56 -22.02 -17.97
N GLN A 50 -3.96 -20.98 -18.57
CA GLN A 50 -4.67 -19.83 -19.13
C GLN A 50 -4.37 -19.55 -20.61
N ALA A 51 -3.52 -20.32 -21.29
CA ALA A 51 -3.14 -20.02 -22.67
C ALA A 51 -4.34 -19.91 -23.63
N ASP A 52 -5.34 -20.79 -23.49
CA ASP A 52 -6.54 -20.75 -24.34
C ASP A 52 -7.53 -19.67 -23.92
N VAL A 53 -7.74 -19.46 -22.61
CA VAL A 53 -8.59 -18.38 -22.08
C VAL A 53 -8.07 -16.99 -22.47
N MET A 54 -6.75 -16.83 -22.59
CA MET A 54 -6.11 -15.57 -22.96
C MET A 54 -6.29 -15.22 -24.45
N ARG A 55 -6.29 -16.22 -25.34
CA ARG A 55 -6.43 -16.00 -26.79
C ARG A 55 -7.77 -15.39 -27.18
N GLU A 56 -8.81 -15.77 -26.46
CA GLU A 56 -10.18 -15.33 -26.74
C GLU A 56 -10.61 -14.13 -25.89
N SER A 57 -9.75 -13.64 -24.98
CA SER A 57 -10.08 -12.53 -24.09
C SER A 57 -10.12 -11.20 -24.81
N VAL A 58 -11.24 -10.49 -24.71
CA VAL A 58 -11.38 -9.13 -25.24
C VAL A 58 -10.91 -8.09 -24.22
N LEU A 59 -11.12 -8.35 -22.94
CA LEU A 59 -10.69 -7.52 -21.83
C LEU A 59 -9.56 -8.22 -21.06
N VAL A 60 -8.44 -7.55 -20.84
CA VAL A 60 -7.32 -8.14 -20.11
C VAL A 60 -6.91 -7.20 -18.98
N VAL A 61 -6.80 -7.74 -17.76
CA VAL A 61 -6.21 -7.03 -16.62
C VAL A 61 -4.98 -7.76 -16.13
N GLY A 62 -3.91 -7.05 -15.74
CA GLY A 62 -2.76 -7.73 -15.17
C GLY A 62 -1.65 -6.86 -14.63
N THR A 63 -0.68 -7.53 -14.00
CA THR A 63 0.55 -6.90 -13.49
C THR A 63 1.61 -6.81 -14.60
N PRO A 64 2.44 -5.76 -14.64
CA PRO A 64 3.41 -5.53 -15.72
C PRO A 64 4.29 -6.76 -16.03
N GLY A 65 4.87 -7.41 -15.02
CA GLY A 65 5.74 -8.56 -15.25
C GLY A 65 5.07 -9.73 -15.99
N ARG A 66 3.81 -10.05 -15.65
CA ARG A 66 3.11 -11.18 -16.28
C ARG A 66 2.53 -10.82 -17.66
N VAL A 67 2.09 -9.58 -17.83
CA VAL A 67 1.67 -9.06 -19.15
C VAL A 67 2.85 -9.05 -20.11
N LEU A 68 4.01 -8.54 -19.68
CA LEU A 68 5.23 -8.53 -20.49
C LEU A 68 5.68 -9.94 -20.86
N GLN A 69 5.64 -10.88 -19.91
CA GLN A 69 5.95 -12.27 -20.17
C GLN A 69 5.01 -12.87 -21.23
N ALA A 70 3.69 -12.62 -21.12
CA ALA A 70 2.72 -13.08 -22.11
C ALA A 70 2.93 -12.49 -23.51
N LEU A 71 3.40 -11.25 -23.60
CA LEU A 71 3.75 -10.61 -24.88
C LEU A 71 5.04 -11.18 -25.49
N ARG A 72 6.01 -11.59 -24.66
CA ARG A 72 7.33 -12.08 -25.10
C ARG A 72 7.36 -13.55 -25.46
N GLU A 73 6.77 -14.41 -24.63
CA GLU A 73 7.01 -15.85 -24.69
C GLU A 73 6.48 -16.53 -25.96
N SER A 74 5.67 -15.88 -26.79
CA SER A 74 5.07 -16.58 -27.95
C SER A 74 4.68 -15.71 -29.14
N GLY A 75 5.14 -14.45 -29.23
CA GLY A 75 4.57 -13.49 -30.19
C GLY A 75 3.06 -13.32 -29.98
N SER A 76 2.36 -12.64 -30.89
CA SER A 76 0.92 -12.29 -30.77
C SER A 76 -0.07 -13.47 -30.59
N ALA A 77 0.40 -14.71 -30.50
CA ALA A 77 -0.41 -15.94 -30.43
C ALA A 77 -0.96 -16.27 -29.04
N HIS A 78 -0.51 -15.62 -27.95
CA HIS A 78 -1.06 -15.80 -26.60
C HIS A 78 -1.75 -14.55 -26.06
N LEU A 79 -1.32 -13.37 -26.50
CA LEU A 79 -1.98 -12.12 -26.18
C LEU A 79 -2.09 -11.26 -27.46
N PRO A 80 -3.15 -11.47 -28.27
CA PRO A 80 -3.31 -10.77 -29.55
C PRO A 80 -3.71 -9.31 -29.33
N VAL A 81 -2.72 -8.42 -29.21
CA VAL A 81 -2.92 -6.97 -28.95
C VAL A 81 -3.03 -6.10 -30.20
N HIS A 82 -3.02 -6.68 -31.40
CA HIS A 82 -3.03 -5.95 -32.67
C HIS A 82 -4.28 -5.07 -32.87
N ASN A 83 -5.41 -5.43 -32.25
CA ASN A 83 -6.66 -4.67 -32.31
C ASN A 83 -6.94 -3.87 -31.03
N LEU A 84 -5.94 -3.66 -30.17
CA LEU A 84 -6.10 -2.89 -28.95
C LEU A 84 -6.68 -1.50 -29.26
N LYS A 85 -7.70 -1.09 -28.50
CA LYS A 85 -8.35 0.22 -28.60
C LYS A 85 -8.20 1.05 -27.35
N VAL A 86 -8.06 0.41 -26.19
CA VAL A 86 -7.95 1.09 -24.91
C VAL A 86 -6.80 0.52 -24.09
N LEU A 87 -5.90 1.38 -23.63
CA LEU A 87 -4.89 1.08 -22.62
C LEU A 87 -5.21 1.87 -21.36
N ILE A 88 -5.39 1.17 -20.24
CA ILE A 88 -5.65 1.78 -18.93
C ILE A 88 -4.47 1.47 -18.01
N LEU A 89 -3.88 2.50 -17.42
CA LEU A 89 -2.89 2.38 -16.36
C LEU A 89 -3.54 2.81 -15.06
N ASP A 90 -3.86 1.85 -14.19
CA ASP A 90 -4.42 2.13 -12.88
C ASP A 90 -3.32 2.22 -11.81
N GLU A 91 -3.51 3.10 -10.82
CA GLU A 91 -2.45 3.61 -9.93
C GLU A 91 -1.19 4.04 -10.73
N ALA A 92 -1.39 4.90 -11.73
CA ALA A 92 -0.37 5.29 -12.70
C ALA A 92 0.90 5.90 -12.07
N ASP A 93 0.79 6.64 -10.97
CA ASP A 93 1.92 7.16 -10.19
C ASP A 93 2.87 6.05 -9.70
N ARG A 94 2.31 4.88 -9.38
CA ARG A 94 3.09 3.72 -8.95
C ARG A 94 3.68 2.95 -10.12
N LEU A 95 2.96 2.86 -11.23
CA LEU A 95 3.44 2.26 -12.47
C LEU A 95 4.55 3.09 -13.13
N LEU A 96 4.54 4.41 -12.90
CA LEU A 96 5.44 5.41 -13.49
C LEU A 96 6.41 5.98 -12.44
N ASP A 97 7.16 5.11 -11.76
CA ASP A 97 8.25 5.48 -10.89
C ASP A 97 9.64 5.21 -11.53
N ASN A 98 10.74 5.36 -10.79
CA ASN A 98 12.08 5.04 -11.33
C ASN A 98 12.43 3.55 -11.13
N GLY A 99 11.44 2.67 -11.12
CA GLY A 99 11.59 1.27 -10.75
C GLY A 99 11.41 0.28 -11.88
N THR A 100 11.46 -1.00 -11.50
CA THR A 100 11.27 -2.14 -12.40
C THR A 100 9.92 -2.13 -13.11
N LEU A 101 8.86 -1.64 -12.46
CA LEU A 101 7.52 -1.58 -13.08
C LEU A 101 7.51 -0.67 -14.31
N THR A 102 8.16 0.49 -14.23
CA THR A 102 8.24 1.43 -15.37
C THR A 102 9.10 0.89 -16.50
N GLN A 103 10.17 0.15 -16.18
CA GLN A 103 10.97 -0.55 -17.20
C GLN A 103 10.16 -1.64 -17.90
N GLN A 104 9.38 -2.42 -17.15
CA GLN A 104 8.48 -3.43 -17.71
C GLN A 104 7.40 -2.77 -18.57
N LEU A 105 6.84 -1.65 -18.12
CA LEU A 105 5.82 -0.91 -18.86
C LEU A 105 6.34 -0.34 -20.18
N ARG A 106 7.57 0.20 -20.21
CA ARG A 106 8.27 0.59 -21.45
C ARG A 106 8.32 -0.55 -22.46
N GLN A 107 8.68 -1.74 -22.00
CA GLN A 107 8.77 -2.91 -22.85
C GLN A 107 7.39 -3.41 -23.28
N ILE A 108 6.36 -3.32 -22.44
CA ILE A 108 4.99 -3.65 -22.85
C ILE A 108 4.56 -2.72 -23.99
N ILE A 109 4.71 -1.42 -23.81
CA ILE A 109 4.25 -0.40 -24.76
C ILE A 109 4.93 -0.56 -26.12
N SER A 110 6.20 -1.00 -26.17
CA SER A 110 6.87 -1.27 -27.45
C SER A 110 6.29 -2.44 -28.25
N HIS A 111 5.44 -3.28 -27.64
CA HIS A 111 4.71 -4.36 -28.33
C HIS A 111 3.26 -3.97 -28.66
N LEU A 112 2.77 -2.82 -28.17
CA LEU A 112 1.39 -2.39 -28.38
C LEU A 112 1.29 -1.55 -29.68
N PRO A 113 0.12 -1.57 -30.35
CA PRO A 113 -0.11 -0.64 -31.46
C PRO A 113 -0.03 0.82 -30.97
N THR A 114 0.58 1.67 -31.78
CA THR A 114 0.80 3.09 -31.48
C THR A 114 -0.36 3.97 -31.90
N GLU A 115 -1.02 3.61 -33.01
CA GLU A 115 -2.12 4.37 -33.61
C GLU A 115 -3.48 3.91 -33.10
N ASN A 116 -4.42 4.86 -32.97
CA ASN A 116 -5.83 4.60 -32.66
C ASN A 116 -6.07 3.84 -31.34
N VAL A 117 -5.16 4.00 -30.36
CA VAL A 117 -5.32 3.51 -28.98
C VAL A 117 -5.59 4.68 -28.04
N GLN A 118 -6.76 4.67 -27.40
CA GLN A 118 -7.07 5.58 -26.31
C GLN A 118 -6.28 5.18 -25.06
N LYS A 119 -5.55 6.13 -24.46
CA LYS A 119 -4.71 5.91 -23.28
C LYS A 119 -5.32 6.63 -22.09
N ILE A 120 -5.60 5.89 -21.02
CA ILE A 120 -6.23 6.41 -19.81
C ILE A 120 -5.31 6.13 -18.64
N LEU A 121 -4.96 7.17 -17.89
CA LEU A 121 -4.18 7.05 -16.66
C LEU A 121 -5.07 7.41 -15.49
N VAL A 122 -5.19 6.48 -14.54
CA VAL A 122 -5.98 6.66 -13.33
C VAL A 122 -5.01 6.66 -12.15
N SER A 123 -5.08 7.68 -11.30
CA SER A 123 -4.31 7.74 -10.06
C SER A 123 -4.94 8.71 -9.09
N ALA A 124 -4.83 8.41 -7.79
CA ALA A 124 -5.20 9.32 -6.72
C ALA A 124 -4.23 10.51 -6.58
N THR A 125 -3.02 10.41 -7.13
CA THR A 125 -1.98 11.44 -7.01
C THR A 125 -1.26 11.65 -8.33
N VAL A 126 -1.18 12.90 -8.80
CA VAL A 126 -0.42 13.24 -10.00
C VAL A 126 0.79 14.09 -9.60
N THR A 127 1.99 13.53 -9.75
CA THR A 127 3.24 14.28 -9.57
C THR A 127 3.75 14.81 -10.91
N GLU A 128 4.49 15.92 -10.91
CA GLU A 128 5.12 16.42 -12.14
C GLU A 128 6.02 15.36 -12.80
N LYS A 129 6.68 14.55 -11.98
CA LYS A 129 7.55 13.47 -12.44
C LYS A 129 6.76 12.37 -13.14
N SER A 130 5.67 11.88 -12.53
CA SER A 130 4.84 10.85 -13.14
C SER A 130 4.15 11.38 -14.41
N ALA A 131 3.76 12.65 -14.44
CA ALA A 131 3.22 13.32 -15.63
C ALA A 131 4.25 13.38 -16.77
N LYS A 132 5.48 13.81 -16.50
CA LYS A 132 6.58 13.83 -17.50
C LYS A 132 6.92 12.42 -17.98
N LEU A 133 6.97 11.44 -17.08
CA LEU A 133 7.21 10.04 -17.44
C LEU A 133 6.10 9.48 -18.32
N ALA A 134 4.83 9.74 -17.98
CA ALA A 134 3.67 9.33 -18.79
C ALA A 134 3.77 9.88 -20.22
N LYS A 135 4.00 11.19 -20.35
CA LYS A 135 4.14 11.89 -21.63
C LYS A 135 5.24 11.29 -22.49
N ASN A 136 6.43 11.09 -21.91
CA ASN A 136 7.57 10.52 -22.62
C ASN A 136 7.37 9.05 -22.99
N LEU A 137 6.72 8.29 -22.11
CA LEU A 137 6.52 6.86 -22.29
C LEU A 137 5.46 6.54 -23.34
N LEU A 138 4.40 7.35 -23.38
CA LEU A 138 3.24 7.14 -24.23
C LEU A 138 3.23 8.05 -25.45
N SER A 139 4.24 8.91 -25.61
CA SER A 139 4.43 9.83 -26.74
C SER A 139 3.16 10.61 -27.09
N THR A 140 2.47 11.12 -26.06
CA THR A 140 1.19 11.82 -26.23
C THR A 140 0.98 12.87 -25.16
N GLU A 141 0.24 13.92 -25.50
CA GLU A 141 -0.26 14.90 -24.51
C GLU A 141 -1.51 14.34 -23.83
N PHE A 142 -1.61 14.56 -22.51
CA PHE A 142 -2.75 14.11 -21.73
C PHE A 142 -3.67 15.27 -21.40
N ILE A 143 -4.98 15.02 -21.55
CA ILE A 143 -6.01 15.89 -20.97
C ILE A 143 -6.14 15.49 -19.51
N TYR A 144 -5.88 16.44 -18.61
CA TYR A 144 -6.00 16.24 -17.17
C TYR A 144 -7.42 16.53 -16.72
N VAL A 145 -8.11 15.49 -16.26
CA VAL A 145 -9.46 15.60 -15.66
C VAL A 145 -9.30 15.38 -14.16
N SER A 146 -9.60 16.41 -13.37
CA SER A 146 -9.58 16.37 -11.90
C SER A 146 -10.96 16.73 -11.39
N SER A 147 -11.47 15.97 -10.42
CA SER A 147 -12.60 16.40 -9.60
C SER A 147 -12.12 17.58 -8.74
N GLU A 148 -12.43 18.80 -9.17
CA GLU A 148 -12.13 20.08 -8.53
C GLU A 148 -10.68 20.61 -8.70
N LYS A 149 -10.59 21.95 -8.73
CA LYS A 149 -9.36 22.75 -8.86
C LYS A 149 -8.39 22.32 -7.76
N ARG A 150 -7.24 21.70 -8.06
CA ARG A 150 -6.08 21.51 -7.15
C ARG A 150 -6.47 21.64 -5.67
N ALA A 151 -7.32 20.74 -5.21
CA ALA A 151 -7.83 20.75 -3.86
C ALA A 151 -7.87 19.29 -3.46
N ALA A 152 -7.04 18.97 -2.47
CA ALA A 152 -6.93 17.74 -1.69
C ALA A 152 -7.46 16.45 -2.37
N PRO A 153 -6.61 15.41 -2.54
CA PRO A 153 -7.07 14.08 -2.94
C PRO A 153 -8.30 13.67 -2.11
N ALA A 154 -9.24 12.89 -2.66
CA ALA A 154 -10.52 12.41 -2.11
C ALA A 154 -10.53 12.02 -0.61
N THR A 155 -10.26 13.00 0.27
CA THR A 155 -9.97 12.88 1.70
C THR A 155 -10.79 13.88 2.49
N GLY A 156 -11.63 14.69 1.83
CA GLY A 156 -12.51 15.67 2.48
C GLY A 156 -13.48 15.05 3.49
N GLN A 157 -13.76 13.75 3.38
CA GLN A 157 -14.59 12.99 4.33
C GLN A 157 -13.78 12.26 5.42
N ILE A 158 -12.44 12.37 5.39
CA ILE A 158 -11.53 11.73 6.34
C ILE A 158 -11.00 12.81 7.27
N LYS A 159 -11.29 12.68 8.57
CA LYS A 159 -10.66 13.52 9.60
C LYS A 159 -9.24 13.01 9.85
N GLN A 160 -8.27 13.87 9.62
CA GLN A 160 -6.85 13.52 9.61
C GLN A 160 -6.14 14.25 10.74
N ASN A 161 -5.47 13.50 11.61
CA ASN A 161 -4.76 14.04 12.75
C ASN A 161 -3.34 13.48 12.82
N TYR A 162 -2.43 14.23 13.41
CA TYR A 162 -1.14 13.71 13.86
C TYR A 162 -1.00 13.85 15.37
N LEU A 163 -0.25 12.92 15.95
CA LEU A 163 0.13 12.94 17.36
C LEU A 163 1.65 12.91 17.46
N LEU A 164 2.21 13.83 18.24
CA LEU A 164 3.62 13.80 18.58
C LEU A 164 3.86 12.77 19.70
N VAL A 165 4.74 11.81 19.45
CA VAL A 165 5.03 10.71 20.37
C VAL A 165 6.53 10.50 20.45
N GLU A 166 7.06 10.50 21.68
CA GLU A 166 8.46 10.16 21.92
C GLU A 166 8.74 8.70 21.58
N SER A 167 9.97 8.40 21.11
CA SER A 167 10.33 7.05 20.65
C SER A 167 10.04 5.96 21.68
N ALA A 168 10.32 6.24 22.96
CA ALA A 168 10.11 5.30 24.06
C ALA A 168 8.62 4.99 24.28
N ASP A 169 7.74 5.96 24.03
CA ASP A 169 6.31 5.88 24.34
C ASP A 169 5.47 5.33 23.18
N ARG A 170 6.04 5.18 21.98
CA ARG A 170 5.29 4.82 20.76
C ARG A 170 4.47 3.54 20.93
N LEU A 171 5.05 2.50 21.50
CA LEU A 171 4.35 1.23 21.69
C LEU A 171 3.23 1.34 22.74
N ALA A 172 3.49 2.01 23.86
CA ALA A 172 2.49 2.27 24.89
C ALA A 172 1.31 3.09 24.32
N MET A 173 1.63 4.08 23.47
CA MET A 173 0.62 4.90 22.80
C MET A 173 -0.23 4.06 21.84
N LEU A 174 0.39 3.21 21.02
CA LEU A 174 -0.33 2.32 20.12
C LEU A 174 -1.27 1.37 20.88
N VAL A 175 -0.78 0.73 21.94
CA VAL A 175 -1.59 -0.16 22.79
C VAL A 175 -2.78 0.61 23.37
N THR A 176 -2.56 1.83 23.84
CA THR A 176 -3.60 2.67 24.43
C THR A 176 -4.65 3.07 23.41
N VAL A 177 -4.24 3.55 22.24
CA VAL A 177 -5.14 3.89 21.13
C VAL A 177 -5.96 2.66 20.69
N LEU A 178 -5.32 1.51 20.49
CA LEU A 178 -6.01 0.29 20.06
C LEU A 178 -6.97 -0.27 21.11
N ARG A 179 -6.70 -0.07 22.41
CA ARG A 179 -7.66 -0.39 23.48
C ARG A 179 -8.93 0.46 23.37
N THR A 180 -8.79 1.75 23.14
CA THR A 180 -9.92 2.67 22.92
C THR A 180 -10.70 2.31 21.64
N LEU A 181 -9.99 1.86 20.60
CA LEU A 181 -10.57 1.47 19.32
C LEU A 181 -10.93 -0.03 19.21
N ARG A 182 -10.99 -0.78 20.33
CA ARG A 182 -11.17 -2.25 20.32
C ARG A 182 -12.43 -2.73 19.57
N LYS A 183 -13.49 -1.93 19.56
CA LYS A 183 -14.77 -2.22 18.87
C LYS A 183 -14.84 -1.62 17.46
N LYS A 184 -13.72 -1.18 16.90
CA LYS A 184 -13.63 -0.56 15.57
C LYS A 184 -12.85 -1.45 14.63
N LYS A 185 -13.09 -1.28 13.34
CA LYS A 185 -12.28 -1.87 12.28
C LYS A 185 -11.14 -0.91 11.93
N VAL A 186 -9.91 -1.35 12.18
CA VAL A 186 -8.69 -0.53 12.15
C VAL A 186 -7.64 -1.15 11.24
N ILE A 187 -6.90 -0.33 10.50
CA ILE A 187 -5.68 -0.74 9.81
C ILE A 187 -4.49 0.04 10.39
N VAL A 188 -3.41 -0.67 10.74
CA VAL A 188 -2.17 -0.10 11.27
C VAL A 188 -1.02 -0.36 10.30
N PHE A 189 -0.39 0.72 9.83
CA PHE A 189 0.72 0.67 8.91
C PHE A 189 2.07 0.73 9.62
N PHE A 190 2.95 -0.20 9.24
CA PHE A 190 4.34 -0.26 9.67
C PHE A 190 5.30 -0.11 8.48
N SER A 191 6.54 0.27 8.80
CA SER A 191 7.64 0.44 7.85
C SER A 191 8.18 -0.89 7.30
N SER A 192 8.10 -1.98 8.07
CA SER A 192 8.69 -3.26 7.69
C SER A 192 7.82 -4.46 8.09
N CYS A 193 7.92 -5.54 7.31
CA CYS A 193 7.24 -6.79 7.61
C CYS A 193 7.69 -7.39 8.96
N GLN A 194 8.96 -7.20 9.33
CA GLN A 194 9.48 -7.67 10.61
C GLN A 194 8.87 -6.89 11.78
N SER A 195 8.66 -5.58 11.61
CA SER A 195 7.88 -4.78 12.57
C SER A 195 6.46 -5.32 12.70
N VAL A 196 5.76 -5.61 11.60
CA VAL A 196 4.41 -6.21 11.63
C VAL A 196 4.39 -7.50 12.45
N SER A 197 5.29 -8.44 12.16
CA SER A 197 5.35 -9.72 12.89
C SER A 197 5.61 -9.54 14.39
N PHE A 198 6.53 -8.65 14.76
CA PHE A 198 6.84 -8.39 16.16
C PHE A 198 5.66 -7.75 16.90
N HIS A 199 5.04 -6.73 16.31
CA HIS A 199 3.89 -6.06 16.92
C HIS A 199 2.66 -6.96 16.96
N TYR A 200 2.47 -7.87 16.01
CA TYR A 200 1.41 -8.88 16.09
C TYR A 200 1.55 -9.76 17.34
N ILE A 201 2.77 -10.26 17.63
CA ILE A 201 3.03 -11.06 18.82
C ILE A 201 2.75 -10.25 20.10
N LEU A 202 3.30 -9.03 20.19
CA LEU A 202 3.12 -8.17 21.36
C LEU A 202 1.66 -7.77 21.59
N LEU A 203 0.97 -7.29 20.57
CA LEU A 203 -0.42 -6.84 20.70
C LEU A 203 -1.36 -8.02 21.00
N SER A 204 -1.04 -9.22 20.49
CA SER A 204 -1.72 -10.46 20.87
C SER A 204 -1.49 -10.80 22.35
N HIS A 205 -0.27 -10.63 22.87
CA HIS A 205 0.02 -10.79 24.30
C HIS A 205 -0.81 -9.83 25.17
N PHE A 206 -1.03 -8.60 24.70
CA PHE A 206 -1.95 -7.64 25.34
C PHE A 206 -3.45 -7.91 25.09
N LYS A 207 -3.80 -9.08 24.54
CA LYS A 207 -5.17 -9.53 24.27
C LYS A 207 -5.98 -8.56 23.39
N LEU A 208 -5.31 -7.90 22.44
CA LEU A 208 -5.96 -7.07 21.41
C LEU A 208 -6.38 -7.94 20.21
N PRO A 209 -7.53 -7.64 19.57
CA PRO A 209 -8.00 -8.38 18.39
C PRO A 209 -7.22 -7.98 17.14
N VAL A 210 -6.00 -8.49 17.02
CA VAL A 210 -5.08 -8.16 15.93
C VAL A 210 -4.96 -9.28 14.89
N TYR A 211 -4.77 -8.87 13.64
CA TYR A 211 -4.52 -9.70 12.48
C TYR A 211 -3.31 -9.13 11.75
N GLN A 212 -2.65 -9.92 10.91
CA GLN A 212 -1.52 -9.42 10.11
C GLN A 212 -1.60 -9.89 8.67
N CYS A 213 -1.18 -9.02 7.75
CA CYS A 213 -0.94 -9.37 6.36
C CYS A 213 0.29 -8.62 5.85
N MET A 214 1.19 -9.30 5.16
CA MET A 214 2.42 -8.71 4.63
C MET A 214 2.62 -9.11 3.18
N GLY A 215 3.20 -8.22 2.36
CA GLY A 215 3.39 -8.44 0.93
C GLY A 215 4.32 -9.62 0.60
N GLN A 216 5.18 -10.05 1.53
CA GLN A 216 6.06 -11.21 1.38
C GLN A 216 5.36 -12.57 1.60
N GLU A 217 4.13 -12.57 2.12
CA GLU A 217 3.39 -13.81 2.34
C GLU A 217 2.89 -14.41 1.01
N LYS A 218 2.71 -15.74 0.99
CA LYS A 218 2.15 -16.44 -0.17
C LYS A 218 0.77 -15.88 -0.51
N GLN A 219 0.46 -15.75 -1.80
CA GLN A 219 -0.80 -15.17 -2.29
C GLN A 219 -2.05 -15.80 -1.65
N LYS A 220 -2.08 -17.14 -1.53
CA LYS A 220 -3.19 -17.86 -0.88
C LYS A 220 -3.45 -17.36 0.55
N ARG A 221 -2.40 -17.11 1.33
CA ARG A 221 -2.52 -16.60 2.70
C ARG A 221 -3.07 -15.17 2.72
N ARG A 222 -2.60 -14.32 1.80
CA ARG A 222 -3.09 -12.95 1.65
C ARG A 222 -4.57 -12.92 1.29
N ASN A 223 -5.00 -13.73 0.33
CA ASN A 223 -6.40 -13.84 -0.08
C ASN A 223 -7.30 -14.33 1.07
N ASN A 224 -6.86 -15.35 1.81
CA ASN A 224 -7.60 -15.85 2.97
C ASN A 224 -7.72 -14.79 4.07
N MET A 225 -6.64 -14.03 4.33
CA MET A 225 -6.68 -12.96 5.32
C MET A 225 -7.56 -11.79 4.87
N TYR A 226 -7.53 -11.43 3.59
CA TYR A 226 -8.42 -10.43 3.02
C TYR A 226 -9.88 -10.82 3.21
N ALA A 227 -10.27 -12.02 2.76
CA ALA A 227 -11.64 -12.52 2.90
C ALA A 227 -12.08 -12.52 4.37
N LYS A 228 -11.23 -13.05 5.25
CA LYS A 228 -11.48 -13.04 6.70
C LYS A 228 -11.68 -11.64 7.25
N PHE A 229 -10.82 -10.68 6.89
CA PHE A 229 -10.88 -9.34 7.45
C PHE A 229 -12.03 -8.51 6.85
N VAL A 230 -12.47 -8.80 5.63
CA VAL A 230 -13.69 -8.23 5.04
C VAL A 230 -14.91 -8.58 5.88
N GLU A 231 -15.05 -9.83 6.31
CA GLU A 231 -16.19 -10.34 7.11
C GLU A 231 -16.23 -9.82 8.55
N LEU A 232 -15.12 -9.29 9.08
CA LEU A 232 -15.08 -8.80 10.46
C LEU A 232 -15.75 -7.43 10.60
N ASP A 233 -16.60 -7.28 11.62
CA ASP A 233 -17.17 -5.98 12.02
C ASP A 233 -16.15 -5.09 12.75
N HIS A 234 -15.21 -5.70 13.46
CA HIS A 234 -14.17 -5.02 14.24
C HIS A 234 -12.89 -5.86 14.31
N GLY A 235 -11.78 -5.20 14.59
CA GLY A 235 -10.46 -5.82 14.62
C GLY A 235 -9.40 -4.92 14.01
N THR A 236 -8.14 -5.23 14.28
CA THR A 236 -7.00 -4.43 13.83
C THR A 236 -6.13 -5.23 12.86
N LEU A 237 -6.03 -4.79 11.61
CA LEU A 237 -5.10 -5.35 10.64
C LEU A 237 -3.75 -4.63 10.70
N LEU A 238 -2.69 -5.37 11.02
CA LEU A 238 -1.30 -4.89 11.02
C LEU A 238 -0.65 -5.23 9.69
N THR A 239 -0.05 -4.23 9.04
CA THR A 239 0.40 -4.42 7.67
C THR A 239 1.42 -3.38 7.21
N THR A 240 1.94 -3.54 6.00
CA THR A 240 2.87 -2.60 5.36
C THR A 240 2.26 -2.09 4.06
N ALA A 241 2.66 -0.88 3.66
CA ALA A 241 2.12 -0.21 2.47
C ALA A 241 2.24 -0.96 1.13
N MET A 242 2.95 -2.10 1.08
CA MET A 242 3.02 -2.99 -0.07
C MET A 242 1.93 -4.07 -0.08
N ALA A 243 1.39 -4.46 1.07
CA ALA A 243 0.51 -5.61 1.20
C ALA A 243 -0.96 -5.31 0.85
N GLU A 244 -1.35 -4.04 0.82
CA GLU A 244 -2.74 -3.60 0.81
C GLU A 244 -3.10 -2.58 -0.30
N ARG A 245 -2.16 -2.25 -1.19
CA ARG A 245 -2.52 -1.51 -2.41
C ARG A 245 -3.37 -2.42 -3.30
N GLY A 246 -4.60 -1.99 -3.56
CA GLY A 246 -5.64 -2.84 -4.14
C GLY A 246 -6.30 -3.80 -3.15
N TRP A 247 -6.28 -3.49 -1.85
CA TRP A 247 -7.28 -4.01 -0.92
C TRP A 247 -8.38 -2.97 -0.74
N ASP A 248 -9.61 -3.44 -0.85
CA ASP A 248 -10.84 -2.70 -0.67
C ASP A 248 -11.60 -3.40 0.44
N ILE A 249 -11.26 -2.99 1.67
CA ILE A 249 -11.87 -3.55 2.86
C ILE A 249 -13.00 -2.60 3.24
N PRO A 250 -14.27 -3.01 3.12
CA PRO A 250 -15.40 -2.15 3.50
C PRO A 250 -15.44 -1.96 5.02
N GLY A 251 -15.97 -0.81 5.43
CA GLY A 251 -16.24 -0.50 6.84
C GLY A 251 -15.00 -0.22 7.69
N VAL A 252 -13.82 0.02 7.10
CA VAL A 252 -12.64 0.46 7.86
C VAL A 252 -12.89 1.86 8.40
N GLN A 253 -12.86 2.02 9.73
CA GLN A 253 -13.18 3.28 10.41
C GLN A 253 -11.94 4.09 10.76
N TRP A 254 -10.80 3.42 11.00
CA TRP A 254 -9.56 4.05 11.43
C TRP A 254 -8.36 3.56 10.65
N ILE A 255 -7.53 4.51 10.22
CA ILE A 255 -6.19 4.28 9.71
C ILE A 255 -5.20 4.83 10.72
N ILE A 256 -4.31 3.97 11.23
CA ILE A 256 -3.19 4.37 12.09
C ILE A 256 -1.91 4.17 11.32
N GLN A 257 -1.17 5.23 11.09
CA GLN A 257 0.18 5.18 10.55
C GLN A 257 1.14 5.18 11.72
N TYR A 258 1.46 3.99 12.22
CA TYR A 258 2.41 3.84 13.33
C TYR A 258 3.77 4.35 12.90
N ASP A 259 4.21 3.95 11.70
CA ASP A 259 5.40 4.48 11.05
C ASP A 259 5.01 5.43 9.89
N PRO A 260 5.66 6.61 9.78
CA PRO A 260 5.49 7.50 8.65
C PRO A 260 5.80 6.81 7.31
N PRO A 261 5.10 7.18 6.22
CA PRO A 261 5.34 6.58 4.92
C PRO A 261 6.68 7.03 4.32
N HIS A 262 7.36 6.12 3.60
CA HIS A 262 8.63 6.42 2.91
C HIS A 262 8.55 7.53 1.86
N LYS A 263 7.35 7.78 1.33
CA LYS A 263 7.04 8.83 0.37
C LYS A 263 5.76 9.55 0.80
N PRO A 264 5.66 10.89 0.65
CA PRO A 264 4.46 11.63 0.99
C PRO A 264 3.19 11.13 0.27
N GLU A 265 3.30 10.72 -0.99
CA GLU A 265 2.16 10.24 -1.78
C GLU A 265 1.53 8.99 -1.17
N ASP A 266 2.36 8.15 -0.53
CA ASP A 266 1.89 6.94 0.14
C ASP A 266 0.99 7.28 1.35
N TYR A 267 1.10 8.47 1.95
CA TYR A 267 0.18 8.92 3.00
C TYR A 267 -1.27 8.91 2.51
N ILE A 268 -1.51 9.52 1.34
CA ILE A 268 -2.83 9.65 0.72
C ILE A 268 -3.41 8.27 0.42
N HIS A 269 -2.59 7.37 -0.14
CA HIS A 269 -2.98 6.00 -0.46
C HIS A 269 -3.37 5.18 0.78
N ARG A 270 -2.67 5.40 1.90
CA ARG A 270 -2.93 4.74 3.18
C ARG A 270 -4.24 5.22 3.81
N ILE A 271 -4.45 6.53 3.90
CA ILE A 271 -5.68 7.06 4.50
C ILE A 271 -6.91 6.78 3.64
N GLY A 272 -6.75 6.72 2.31
CA GLY A 272 -7.82 6.34 1.37
C GLY A 272 -8.29 4.89 1.50
N ARG A 273 -7.85 4.13 2.52
CA ARG A 273 -8.41 2.83 2.90
C ARG A 273 -9.62 2.96 3.85
N THR A 274 -9.83 4.12 4.47
CA THR A 274 -11.06 4.48 5.18
C THR A 274 -11.86 5.50 4.37
N GLY A 275 -13.07 5.84 4.83
CA GLY A 275 -13.94 6.80 4.15
C GLY A 275 -14.42 6.31 2.78
N ARG A 276 -14.56 5.00 2.60
CA ARG A 276 -15.05 4.37 1.37
C ARG A 276 -16.55 4.10 1.51
N GLY A 277 -17.35 4.62 0.58
CA GLY A 277 -18.81 4.48 0.55
C GLY A 277 -19.55 5.75 0.98
N GLU A 278 -20.75 5.96 0.44
CA GLU A 278 -21.57 7.15 0.75
C GLU A 278 -21.92 7.21 2.25
N GLY A 279 -21.70 8.39 2.86
CA GLY A 279 -22.07 8.67 4.25
C GLY A 279 -21.14 8.09 5.32
N GLN A 280 -20.09 7.33 4.97
CA GLN A 280 -19.13 6.80 5.94
C GLN A 280 -17.94 7.74 6.11
N GLY A 281 -17.91 8.50 7.21
CA GLY A 281 -16.72 9.27 7.60
C GLY A 281 -15.55 8.35 7.98
N GLY A 282 -14.32 8.79 7.70
CA GLY A 282 -13.10 8.08 8.08
C GLY A 282 -12.25 8.86 9.09
N GLN A 283 -11.43 8.15 9.85
CA GLN A 283 -10.44 8.77 10.75
C GLN A 283 -9.04 8.27 10.42
N ALA A 284 -8.08 9.18 10.36
CA ALA A 284 -6.68 8.87 10.15
C ALA A 284 -5.81 9.52 11.24
N LEU A 285 -4.89 8.74 11.79
CA LEU A 285 -3.92 9.17 12.79
C LEU A 285 -2.52 8.75 12.36
N ILE A 286 -1.57 9.69 12.32
CA ILE A 286 -0.15 9.39 12.13
C ILE A 286 0.62 9.72 13.41
N PHE A 287 1.49 8.80 13.82
CA PHE A 287 2.47 9.09 14.87
C PHE A 287 3.70 9.72 14.24
N LEU A 288 4.13 10.84 14.82
CA LEU A 288 5.37 11.52 14.47
C LEU A 288 6.18 11.75 15.73
N GLN A 289 7.50 11.69 15.64
CA GLN A 289 8.35 12.22 16.69
C GLN A 289 8.42 13.75 16.60
N PRO A 290 8.77 14.46 17.68
CA PRO A 290 8.85 15.92 17.66
C PRO A 290 9.74 16.48 16.53
N HIS A 291 10.89 15.86 16.25
CA HIS A 291 11.76 16.26 15.14
C HIS A 291 11.20 15.94 13.75
N GLU A 292 10.23 15.03 13.65
CA GLU A 292 9.56 14.66 12.39
C GLU A 292 8.41 15.59 12.02
N LYS A 293 8.04 16.53 12.90
CA LYS A 293 6.91 17.47 12.70
C LYS A 293 6.96 18.21 11.36
N GLN A 294 8.15 18.45 10.81
CA GLN A 294 8.31 19.05 9.48
C GLN A 294 7.65 18.25 8.34
N PHE A 295 7.39 16.95 8.53
CA PHE A 295 6.65 16.13 7.57
C PHE A 295 5.24 16.66 7.33
N VAL A 296 4.61 17.25 8.35
CA VAL A 296 3.29 17.88 8.25
C VAL A 296 3.28 19.02 7.23
N ASN A 297 4.36 19.79 7.13
CA ASN A 297 4.46 20.87 6.15
C ASN A 297 4.48 20.33 4.71
N ILE A 298 5.12 19.18 4.48
CA ILE A 298 5.08 18.52 3.18
C ILE A 298 3.66 18.08 2.85
N LEU A 299 2.94 17.49 3.80
CA LEU A 299 1.54 17.09 3.62
C LEU A 299 0.66 18.32 3.30
N LYS A 300 0.82 19.42 4.04
CA LYS A 300 0.08 20.68 3.79
C LYS A 300 0.37 21.26 2.40
N ASN A 301 1.61 21.16 1.92
CA ASN A 301 1.97 21.56 0.55
C ASN A 301 1.34 20.67 -0.53
N MET A 302 0.95 19.44 -0.18
CA MET A 302 0.13 18.56 -1.00
C MET A 302 -1.37 18.76 -0.76
N GLU A 303 -1.76 19.88 -0.14
CA GLU A 303 -3.14 20.27 0.17
C GLU A 303 -3.85 19.32 1.13
N VAL A 304 -3.09 18.52 1.88
CA VAL A 304 -3.63 17.67 2.94
C VAL A 304 -3.96 18.53 4.16
N LYS A 305 -5.23 18.51 4.56
CA LYS A 305 -5.69 19.10 5.83
C LYS A 305 -5.42 18.11 6.96
N ILE A 306 -4.49 18.43 7.84
CA ILE A 306 -4.11 17.59 8.97
C ILE A 306 -3.87 18.45 10.20
N ASP A 307 -4.47 18.04 11.32
CA ASP A 307 -4.44 18.79 12.57
C ASP A 307 -3.64 18.07 13.65
N GLU A 308 -3.00 18.83 14.53
CA GLU A 308 -2.36 18.29 15.73
C GLU A 308 -3.44 17.90 16.73
N ILE A 309 -3.28 16.74 17.35
CA ILE A 309 -4.06 16.38 18.53
C ILE A 309 -3.13 16.10 19.69
N GLU A 310 -3.58 16.46 20.89
CA GLU A 310 -2.92 16.10 22.14
C GLU A 310 -3.55 14.82 22.69
N PHE A 311 -2.72 13.97 23.30
CA PHE A 311 -3.22 12.82 24.03
C PHE A 311 -3.61 13.26 25.44
N CYS A 312 -4.92 13.42 25.68
CA CYS A 312 -5.45 13.87 26.98
C CYS A 312 -5.68 12.72 27.99
N GLY A 313 -5.16 11.53 27.72
CA GLY A 313 -5.35 10.35 28.58
C GLY A 313 -4.16 10.05 29.47
N GLU A 314 -4.30 9.04 30.33
CA GLU A 314 -3.18 8.47 31.07
C GLU A 314 -2.49 7.40 30.21
N LEU A 315 -1.19 7.59 29.95
CA LEU A 315 -0.39 6.58 29.26
C LEU A 315 0.01 5.51 30.28
N LYS A 316 -0.54 4.30 30.13
CA LYS A 316 -0.16 3.20 31.01
C LYS A 316 1.30 2.83 30.78
N ASP A 317 2.08 2.83 31.85
CA ASP A 317 3.42 2.25 31.80
C ASP A 317 3.29 0.73 31.60
N ILE A 318 3.76 0.29 30.43
CA ILE A 318 3.81 -1.12 30.03
C ILE A 318 5.25 -1.57 29.79
N GLN A 319 6.25 -0.72 30.04
CA GLN A 319 7.62 -0.93 29.62
C GLN A 319 8.21 -2.19 30.26
N ASP A 320 8.02 -2.34 31.56
CA ASP A 320 8.43 -3.51 32.35
C ASP A 320 7.78 -4.80 31.86
N GLN A 321 6.48 -4.75 31.52
CA GLN A 321 5.73 -5.91 31.04
C GLN A 321 6.27 -6.37 29.69
N ILE A 322 6.50 -5.42 28.77
CA ILE A 322 7.08 -5.71 27.45
C ILE A 322 8.48 -6.29 27.63
N HIS A 323 9.31 -5.68 28.48
CA HIS A 323 10.68 -6.14 28.68
C HIS A 323 10.72 -7.57 29.19
N ARG A 324 9.95 -7.89 30.24
CA ARG A 324 9.88 -9.25 30.79
C ARG A 324 9.36 -10.25 29.76
N PHE A 325 8.36 -9.88 28.96
CA PHE A 325 7.82 -10.75 27.92
C PHE A 325 8.85 -11.03 26.80
N VAL A 326 9.52 -9.99 26.30
CA VAL A 326 10.53 -10.11 25.23
C VAL A 326 11.79 -10.81 25.73
N ALA A 327 12.20 -10.59 26.99
CA ALA A 327 13.35 -11.25 27.59
C ALA A 327 13.05 -12.72 27.98
N GLY A 328 11.82 -13.01 28.37
CA GLY A 328 11.40 -14.33 28.87
C GLY A 328 11.19 -15.40 27.79
N ASP A 329 11.07 -15.02 26.51
CA ASP A 329 10.90 -15.95 25.40
C ASP A 329 11.97 -15.73 24.32
N PHE A 330 12.80 -16.75 24.08
CA PHE A 330 13.91 -16.68 23.12
C PHE A 330 13.43 -16.38 21.68
N ALA A 331 12.32 -16.96 21.24
CA ALA A 331 11.82 -16.75 19.89
C ALA A 331 11.31 -15.32 19.72
N VAL A 332 10.55 -14.81 20.71
CA VAL A 332 10.08 -13.42 20.72
C VAL A 332 11.26 -12.45 20.76
N HIS A 333 12.27 -12.74 21.59
CA HIS A 333 13.51 -11.96 21.65
C HIS A 333 14.17 -11.84 20.28
N GLN A 334 14.39 -12.96 19.57
CA GLN A 334 15.02 -12.93 18.24
C GLN A 334 14.18 -12.15 17.22
N VAL A 335 12.85 -12.33 17.23
CA VAL A 335 11.95 -11.56 16.36
C VAL A 335 12.06 -10.07 16.66
N GLY A 336 12.12 -9.67 17.93
CA GLY A 336 12.33 -8.29 18.36
C GLY A 336 13.64 -7.70 17.85
N LYS A 337 14.76 -8.44 17.96
CA LYS A 337 16.08 -7.98 17.46
C LYS A 337 16.03 -7.70 15.95
N VAL A 338 15.44 -8.62 15.20
CA VAL A 338 15.33 -8.51 13.75
C VAL A 338 14.39 -7.37 13.35
N ALA A 339 13.28 -7.19 14.07
CA ALA A 339 12.33 -6.10 13.84
C ALA A 339 12.95 -4.73 14.10
N TYR A 340 13.65 -4.58 15.24
CA TYR A 340 14.42 -3.36 15.56
C TYR A 340 15.41 -3.02 14.45
N LYS A 341 16.24 -3.99 14.03
CA LYS A 341 17.20 -3.79 12.93
C LYS A 341 16.54 -3.32 11.64
N LYS A 342 15.38 -3.89 11.30
CA LYS A 342 14.67 -3.58 10.06
C LYS A 342 13.99 -2.22 10.12
N PHE A 343 13.44 -1.83 11.27
CA PHE A 343 12.94 -0.49 11.51
C PHE A 343 14.05 0.55 11.34
N VAL A 344 15.18 0.38 12.02
CA VAL A 344 16.33 1.29 11.92
C VAL A 344 16.81 1.42 10.49
N ARG A 345 16.93 0.31 9.75
CA ARG A 345 17.31 0.34 8.33
C ARG A 345 16.27 1.02 7.45
N ALA A 346 14.97 0.78 7.69
CA ALA A 346 13.91 1.44 6.95
C ALA A 346 13.97 2.97 7.14
N TYR A 347 14.20 3.40 8.37
CA TYR A 347 14.40 4.81 8.73
C TYR A 347 15.66 5.38 8.07
N GLN A 348 16.80 4.67 8.17
CA GLN A 348 18.04 5.06 7.49
C GLN A 348 17.87 5.14 5.98
N CYS A 349 17.05 4.30 5.35
CA CYS A 349 16.79 4.33 3.90
C CYS A 349 15.72 5.34 3.48
N HIS A 350 15.14 6.10 4.41
CA HIS A 350 14.07 7.05 4.11
C HIS A 350 14.50 8.10 3.08
N LYS A 351 13.61 8.52 2.17
CA LYS A 351 13.95 9.47 1.09
C LYS A 351 14.09 10.90 1.59
N LEU A 352 13.23 11.31 2.50
CA LEU A 352 13.26 12.63 3.12
C LEU A 352 14.28 12.71 4.27
N LYS A 353 15.57 12.60 3.93
CA LYS A 353 16.70 12.56 4.89
C LYS A 353 16.77 13.73 5.85
N LYS A 354 16.29 14.91 5.42
CA LYS A 354 16.29 16.12 6.24
C LYS A 354 15.33 16.04 7.43
N ILE A 355 14.26 15.24 7.30
CA ILE A 355 13.23 15.07 8.32
C ILE A 355 13.47 13.76 9.07
N PHE A 356 13.58 12.66 8.31
CA PHE A 356 13.82 11.33 8.85
C PHE A 356 15.32 11.03 8.80
N ASN A 357 16.07 11.74 9.66
CA ASN A 357 17.52 11.60 9.78
C ASN A 357 17.85 10.55 10.84
N ILE A 358 18.57 9.48 10.46
CA ILE A 358 18.95 8.45 11.43
C ILE A 358 19.81 9.00 12.58
N HIS A 359 20.59 10.06 12.34
CA HIS A 359 21.43 10.67 13.36
C HIS A 359 20.64 11.50 14.38
N SER A 360 19.40 11.89 14.08
CA SER A 360 18.50 12.53 15.05
C SER A 360 17.66 11.52 15.82
N LEU A 361 17.75 10.22 15.48
CA LEU A 361 16.95 9.17 16.11
C LEU A 361 17.65 8.66 17.37
N ASN A 362 17.01 8.79 18.53
CA ASN A 362 17.52 8.21 19.77
C ASN A 362 17.34 6.68 19.76
N LEU A 363 18.40 5.95 19.39
CA LEU A 363 18.38 4.49 19.31
C LEU A 363 18.12 3.80 20.66
N ASN A 364 18.49 4.43 21.77
CA ASN A 364 18.21 3.90 23.11
C ASN A 364 16.72 4.00 23.44
N ASP A 365 16.02 5.03 22.99
CA ASP A 365 14.57 5.12 23.18
C ASP A 365 13.82 4.25 22.19
N VAL A 366 14.30 4.15 20.95
CA VAL A 366 13.72 3.25 19.96
C VAL A 366 13.77 1.80 20.45
N CYS A 367 14.88 1.34 21.04
CA CYS A 367 14.98 -0.06 21.47
C CYS A 367 13.96 -0.40 22.58
N LYS A 368 13.57 0.57 23.41
CA LYS A 368 12.51 0.41 24.44
C LYS A 368 11.18 0.06 23.81
N ALA A 369 10.81 0.67 22.68
CA ALA A 369 9.62 0.32 21.92
C ALA A 369 9.66 -1.10 21.31
N PHE A 370 10.83 -1.74 21.28
CA PHE A 370 11.00 -3.14 20.91
C PHE A 370 11.24 -4.07 22.12
N GLY A 371 11.03 -3.59 23.35
CA GLY A 371 11.17 -4.37 24.58
C GLY A 371 12.59 -4.56 25.09
N PHE A 372 13.56 -3.82 24.55
CA PHE A 372 14.96 -3.90 24.97
C PHE A 372 15.35 -2.73 25.86
N VAL A 373 16.15 -3.02 26.88
CA VAL A 373 16.74 -2.00 27.77
C VAL A 373 17.82 -1.20 27.04
N ASN A 374 18.61 -1.88 26.20
CA ASN A 374 19.67 -1.31 25.39
C ASN A 374 19.54 -1.80 23.94
N PRO A 375 20.08 -1.06 22.96
CA PRO A 375 20.12 -1.51 21.56
C PRO A 375 20.68 -2.94 21.45
N PRO A 376 19.90 -3.92 20.94
CA PRO A 376 20.21 -5.34 21.11
C PRO A 376 21.28 -5.88 20.14
N MET A 377 21.85 -4.99 19.33
CA MET A 377 22.92 -5.31 18.41
C MET A 377 23.68 -4.06 18.00
N ASP A 378 24.97 -4.23 17.74
CA ASP A 378 25.74 -3.26 16.97
C ASP A 378 25.18 -3.23 15.54
N LEU A 379 24.79 -2.04 15.11
CA LEU A 379 24.24 -1.81 13.78
C LEU A 379 25.35 -1.61 12.74
N GLY A 380 26.62 -1.67 13.16
CA GLY A 380 27.80 -1.35 12.35
C GLY A 380 27.90 0.15 12.08
N ARG A 381 28.81 0.55 11.17
CA ARG A 381 28.80 1.93 10.66
C ARG A 381 27.49 2.19 9.92
N LEU A 382 26.61 2.94 10.57
CA LEU A 382 25.47 3.63 9.96
C LEU A 382 26.03 4.78 9.09
N THR A 383 26.79 4.44 8.04
CA THR A 383 27.35 5.37 7.04
C THR A 383 26.56 5.27 5.75
#